data_AF-A0A0E9NR15-F1
#
_entry.id   AF-A0A0E9NR15-F1
#
_cell.length_a   1.000
_cell.length_b   1.000
_cell.length_c   1.000
_cell.angle_alpha   90.00
_cell.angle_beta   90.00
_cell.angle_gamma   90.00
#
_symmetry.space_group_name_H-M   'P 1'
#
loop_
_entity.id
_entity.type
_entity.pdbx_description
1 polymer ?
#
loop_
_entity_poly.entity_id
_entity_poly.type
_entity_poly.pdbx_seq_one_letter_code
_entity_poly.pdbx_strand_id
1 'polypeptide(L)'
;MSTGPTTAIPIKLSEPLDPSIKMGLASKLALLQGGMNALNPQKPPAQQVHVHVNTAPAPGYGQPPQQQSPYGAPQQGYGQQQPQQPPYGQQPPPPNYGSRPQQPAAGGAAAGYYGAQQGGQQGGYGQPPQQQYGQQQQHGYGQPSYGAPHTQQQQPPYGQQHQQPGYGAPPQPYGQQPGGYGGAPGGGDPALVNAIRSTLEHTIQDQRLQAFYPPSPQTGHQLSQLASRAAGRLPELIAKWRIPRELGVDLCKLALFDVVLFVDDSGSMAFEENGERIDDLKLILSRVAFATSLFDDDGISVRFFNSNVHGDRITSEQQATQLVSQINFTGLTPLGTQLNAKVLEPFVLSPARSNTLRKPILVITITDGTPQGEPHTTIFTTISHASSTLARTRYGPDALSLMFGQVGSDLKARQFLQELDENREVGGLIDVTSNYEMEAEQMTRSTGGGVVLTPEMWLVKLLLGAVDSSYDTSDERR
;
A
#
# COMPACT_ATOMS: atom_id res chain seq x y z
N MET A 1 19.89 -26.20 -58.12
CA MET A 1 20.03 -25.27 -56.99
C MET A 1 18.62 -24.83 -56.65
N SER A 2 17.87 -25.57 -55.83
CA SER A 2 18.06 -25.85 -54.40
C SER A 2 17.76 -24.62 -53.53
N THR A 3 16.65 -24.69 -52.80
CA THR A 3 16.13 -23.65 -51.90
C THR A 3 16.74 -23.74 -50.51
N GLY A 4 17.19 -22.63 -49.93
CA GLY A 4 17.53 -22.53 -48.50
C GLY A 4 16.35 -21.96 -47.70
N PRO A 5 15.97 -22.54 -46.54
CA PRO A 5 14.91 -22.01 -45.69
C PRO A 5 15.39 -20.76 -44.93
N THR A 6 14.49 -19.81 -44.70
CA THR A 6 14.73 -18.70 -43.76
C THR A 6 14.42 -19.19 -42.35
N THR A 7 15.45 -19.51 -41.58
CA THR A 7 15.29 -19.92 -40.17
C THR A 7 14.89 -18.72 -39.32
N ALA A 8 13.63 -18.69 -38.87
CA ALA A 8 13.21 -17.74 -37.84
C ALA A 8 14.00 -18.03 -36.55
N ILE A 9 14.66 -17.02 -35.99
CA ILE A 9 15.35 -17.15 -34.70
C ILE A 9 14.26 -17.21 -33.62
N PRO A 10 14.16 -18.29 -32.82
CA PRO A 10 13.21 -18.33 -31.72
C PRO A 10 13.62 -17.31 -30.66
N ILE A 11 12.67 -16.48 -30.22
CA ILE A 11 12.87 -15.63 -29.05
C ILE A 11 13.02 -16.58 -27.86
N LYS A 12 14.25 -16.73 -27.33
CA LYS A 12 14.44 -17.35 -26.02
C LYS A 12 13.69 -16.50 -24.99
N LEU A 13 12.69 -17.09 -24.35
CA LEU A 13 12.33 -16.69 -22.99
C LEU A 13 13.61 -16.71 -22.15
N SER A 14 13.78 -15.70 -21.30
CA SER A 14 14.95 -15.62 -20.42
C SER A 14 15.06 -16.89 -19.58
N GLU A 15 16.21 -17.55 -19.63
CA GLU A 15 16.48 -18.71 -18.78
C GLU A 15 16.33 -18.30 -17.30
N PRO A 16 15.74 -19.15 -16.44
CA PRO A 16 15.58 -18.82 -15.03
C PRO A 16 16.95 -18.60 -14.41
N LEU A 17 17.08 -17.53 -13.60
CA LEU A 17 18.31 -17.25 -12.85
C LEU A 17 18.66 -18.45 -11.97
N ASP A 18 19.95 -18.77 -11.91
CA ASP A 18 20.49 -19.81 -11.03
C ASP A 18 20.11 -19.47 -9.57
N PRO A 19 19.33 -20.34 -8.88
CA PRO A 19 18.87 -20.07 -7.52
C PRO A 19 20.00 -20.06 -6.48
N SER A 20 21.21 -20.53 -6.82
CA SER A 20 22.38 -20.44 -5.94
C SER A 20 22.94 -19.01 -5.80
N ILE A 21 22.56 -18.08 -6.68
CA ILE A 21 23.03 -16.68 -6.60
C ILE A 21 22.28 -15.96 -5.47
N LYS A 22 22.95 -15.81 -4.33
CA LYS A 22 22.48 -14.99 -3.20
C LYS A 22 22.57 -13.50 -3.55
N MET A 23 21.41 -12.94 -3.86
CA MET A 23 21.13 -11.53 -4.19
C MET A 23 19.61 -11.35 -4.11
N GLY A 24 19.14 -10.22 -3.62
CA GLY A 24 17.74 -9.97 -3.27
C GLY A 24 16.80 -9.74 -4.46
N LEU A 25 15.51 -9.61 -4.15
CA LEU A 25 14.40 -9.51 -5.11
C LEU A 25 14.64 -8.41 -6.16
N ALA A 26 15.02 -7.20 -5.72
CA ALA A 26 15.29 -6.05 -6.59
C ALA A 26 16.45 -6.30 -7.54
N SER A 27 17.54 -6.87 -7.01
CA SER A 27 18.73 -7.23 -7.78
C SER A 27 18.42 -8.32 -8.81
N LYS A 28 17.64 -9.35 -8.46
CA LYS A 28 17.20 -10.41 -9.40
C LYS A 28 16.30 -9.87 -10.50
N LEU A 29 15.32 -9.04 -10.14
CA LEU A 29 14.39 -8.42 -11.08
C LEU A 29 15.13 -7.55 -12.11
N ALA A 30 16.14 -6.79 -11.66
CA ALA A 30 16.99 -5.98 -12.53
C ALA A 30 17.78 -6.82 -13.54
N LEU A 31 18.27 -8.02 -13.16
CA LEU A 31 18.91 -8.94 -14.11
C LEU A 31 17.92 -9.52 -15.14
N LEU A 32 16.74 -9.98 -14.69
CA LEU A 32 15.70 -10.51 -15.59
C LEU A 32 15.18 -9.48 -16.59
N GLN A 33 15.19 -8.20 -16.23
CA GLN A 33 14.75 -7.10 -17.08
C GLN A 33 15.91 -6.51 -17.92
N GLY A 34 17.15 -6.55 -17.43
CA GLY A 34 18.37 -5.99 -18.04
C GLY A 34 19.17 -6.94 -18.96
N GLY A 35 18.55 -8.01 -19.47
CA GLY A 35 19.17 -9.13 -20.19
C GLY A 35 19.84 -8.86 -21.55
N MET A 36 20.37 -7.66 -21.82
CA MET A 36 21.29 -7.34 -22.92
C MET A 36 22.06 -6.03 -22.62
N ASN A 37 22.97 -6.04 -21.63
CA ASN A 37 24.15 -5.14 -21.53
C ASN A 37 24.97 -5.32 -20.22
N ALA A 38 24.46 -6.05 -19.22
CA ALA A 38 25.07 -6.16 -17.89
C ALA A 38 26.32 -7.08 -17.80
N LEU A 39 27.33 -6.86 -18.65
CA LEU A 39 28.65 -7.51 -18.58
C LEU A 39 29.80 -6.50 -18.67
N ASN A 40 29.85 -5.55 -17.72
CA ASN A 40 31.08 -4.80 -17.43
C ASN A 40 31.19 -4.42 -15.93
N PRO A 41 31.92 -5.18 -15.11
CA PRO A 41 32.06 -4.91 -13.67
C PRO A 41 33.12 -3.83 -13.39
N GLN A 42 32.81 -2.57 -13.67
CA GLN A 42 33.61 -1.41 -13.23
C GLN A 42 32.77 -0.44 -12.40
N LYS A 43 32.72 -0.71 -11.09
CA LYS A 43 32.23 0.24 -10.07
C LYS A 43 33.27 1.38 -9.93
N PRO A 44 32.88 2.67 -10.03
CA PRO A 44 33.80 3.76 -9.73
C PRO A 44 34.23 3.72 -8.24
N PRO A 45 35.45 4.16 -7.90
CA PRO A 45 35.97 4.06 -6.54
C PRO A 45 35.14 4.91 -5.57
N ALA A 46 34.88 4.35 -4.38
CA ALA A 46 34.15 5.06 -3.33
C ALA A 46 34.93 6.29 -2.86
N GLN A 47 34.24 7.43 -2.74
CA GLN A 47 34.80 8.63 -2.13
C GLN A 47 35.02 8.36 -0.63
N GLN A 48 36.26 8.48 -0.17
CA GLN A 48 36.60 8.28 1.24
C GLN A 48 36.08 9.46 2.07
N VAL A 49 35.14 9.21 2.96
CA VAL A 49 34.68 10.21 3.93
C VAL A 49 35.77 10.41 4.99
N HIS A 50 36.48 11.54 4.91
CA HIS A 50 37.50 11.90 5.90
C HIS A 50 36.87 12.30 7.25
N VAL A 51 36.78 11.34 8.17
CA VAL A 51 36.50 11.62 9.58
C VAL A 51 37.77 12.16 10.24
N HIS A 52 37.77 13.44 10.64
CA HIS A 52 38.87 14.03 11.41
C HIS A 52 38.83 13.53 12.86
N VAL A 53 39.73 12.59 13.19
CA VAL A 53 40.02 12.19 14.57
C VAL A 53 41.24 12.99 15.06
N ASN A 54 41.06 13.78 16.11
CA ASN A 54 42.07 14.73 16.58
C ASN A 54 42.95 14.08 17.66
N THR A 55 44.21 13.77 17.35
CA THR A 55 45.17 13.15 18.28
C THR A 55 46.47 13.97 18.37
N ALA A 56 46.88 14.29 19.60
CA ALA A 56 48.07 15.10 19.87
C ALA A 56 49.31 14.22 20.13
N PRO A 57 50.49 14.56 19.58
CA PRO A 57 51.74 13.86 19.87
C PRO A 57 52.49 14.42 21.10
N ALA A 58 53.23 13.56 21.78
CA ALA A 58 54.14 13.89 22.90
C ALA A 58 55.59 14.17 22.42
N PRO A 59 56.46 14.81 23.21
CA PRO A 59 57.67 15.47 22.71
C PRO A 59 58.94 14.60 22.63
N GLY A 60 59.87 15.00 21.75
CA GLY A 60 61.25 14.50 21.67
C GLY A 60 62.28 15.61 21.91
N TYR A 61 63.47 15.24 22.42
CA TYR A 61 64.54 16.18 22.84
C TYR A 61 65.50 16.57 21.70
N GLY A 62 66.01 17.81 21.70
CA GLY A 62 67.10 18.26 20.81
C GLY A 62 67.48 19.75 20.99
N GLN A 63 68.77 20.07 20.93
CA GLN A 63 69.40 21.39 21.18
C GLN A 63 70.48 21.68 20.10
N PRO A 64 71.03 22.92 19.96
CA PRO A 64 70.49 24.26 20.19
C PRO A 64 70.82 25.21 18.98
N PRO A 65 71.27 26.50 19.04
CA PRO A 65 70.68 27.52 18.16
C PRO A 65 71.68 28.35 17.29
N GLN A 66 71.14 29.24 16.45
CA GLN A 66 71.86 30.47 16.03
C GLN A 66 70.89 31.65 15.78
N GLN A 67 71.46 32.84 15.59
CA GLN A 67 70.81 34.14 15.79
C GLN A 67 70.39 34.81 14.46
N GLN A 68 69.31 35.61 14.47
CA GLN A 68 69.34 37.07 14.27
C GLN A 68 67.95 37.72 14.11
N SER A 69 67.89 39.02 14.42
CA SER A 69 66.81 39.98 14.17
C SER A 69 67.49 41.28 13.65
N PRO A 70 66.84 42.46 13.43
CA PRO A 70 65.42 42.83 13.56
C PRO A 70 64.91 43.74 12.39
N TYR A 71 63.82 44.48 12.64
CA TYR A 71 63.17 45.55 11.83
C TYR A 71 62.23 45.09 10.69
N GLY A 72 61.10 45.77 10.43
CA GLY A 72 60.57 47.00 11.06
C GLY A 72 59.04 47.16 10.94
N ALA A 73 58.54 48.31 11.41
CA ALA A 73 57.11 48.71 11.47
C ALA A 73 57.00 50.22 11.10
N PRO A 74 55.88 50.95 11.28
CA PRO A 74 54.48 50.57 11.57
C PRO A 74 53.43 51.28 10.67
N GLN A 75 52.13 51.01 10.86
CA GLN A 75 51.11 52.09 10.85
C GLN A 75 49.90 51.76 11.74
N GLN A 76 49.02 52.73 11.97
CA GLN A 76 48.10 52.80 13.13
C GLN A 76 46.61 52.78 12.72
N GLY A 77 45.75 52.33 13.64
CA GLY A 77 44.29 52.48 13.57
C GLY A 77 43.62 52.31 14.95
N TYR A 78 42.91 53.34 15.41
CA TYR A 78 42.14 53.37 16.67
C TYR A 78 40.83 52.56 16.55
N GLY A 79 40.15 52.10 17.61
CA GLY A 79 40.40 52.17 19.05
C GLY A 79 39.11 51.89 19.87
N GLN A 80 39.22 51.80 21.20
CA GLN A 80 38.16 51.47 22.20
C GLN A 80 37.62 50.03 22.17
N GLN A 81 37.05 49.46 23.24
CA GLN A 81 37.38 49.29 24.67
C GLN A 81 36.19 48.49 25.29
N GLN A 82 36.42 47.74 26.38
CA GLN A 82 35.42 46.86 27.03
C GLN A 82 34.69 47.59 28.18
N PRO A 83 33.69 46.95 28.84
CA PRO A 83 34.00 46.20 30.08
C PRO A 83 33.52 44.72 30.08
N GLN A 84 33.77 44.02 31.19
CA GLN A 84 33.62 42.55 31.34
C GLN A 84 32.75 42.15 32.55
N GLN A 85 31.96 41.05 32.40
CA GLN A 85 31.64 40.03 33.44
C GLN A 85 30.91 40.49 34.74
N PRO A 86 30.48 39.62 35.71
CA PRO A 86 30.72 38.17 35.92
C PRO A 86 29.45 37.26 36.11
N PRO A 87 29.60 35.93 36.34
CA PRO A 87 28.48 34.96 36.35
C PRO A 87 28.10 34.33 37.72
N TYR A 88 26.90 33.73 37.77
CA TYR A 88 26.39 32.77 38.78
C TYR A 88 25.47 31.76 38.05
N GLY A 89 25.10 30.56 38.55
CA GLY A 89 25.37 29.87 39.83
C GLY A 89 24.83 28.42 39.76
N GLN A 90 25.03 27.59 40.81
CA GLN A 90 24.75 26.14 40.77
C GLN A 90 23.31 25.72 41.17
N GLN A 91 22.97 24.45 40.93
CA GLN A 91 21.77 23.75 41.45
C GLN A 91 21.76 23.67 42.99
N PRO A 92 20.58 23.47 43.62
CA PRO A 92 20.38 22.15 44.25
C PRO A 92 18.92 21.61 44.26
N PRO A 93 18.73 20.28 44.34
CA PRO A 93 17.49 19.59 44.77
C PRO A 93 17.61 19.05 46.22
N PRO A 94 16.66 18.26 46.77
CA PRO A 94 15.19 18.32 46.77
C PRO A 94 14.65 18.41 48.23
N PRO A 95 13.36 18.14 48.47
CA PRO A 95 12.95 17.42 49.69
C PRO A 95 12.17 16.12 49.42
N ASN A 96 12.25 15.15 50.33
CA ASN A 96 11.57 13.84 50.25
C ASN A 96 10.88 13.48 51.58
N TYR A 97 9.56 13.28 51.53
CA TYR A 97 8.70 12.62 52.52
C TYR A 97 7.48 12.06 51.76
N GLY A 98 6.88 10.90 52.08
CA GLY A 98 7.25 9.88 53.05
C GLY A 98 6.05 8.95 53.37
N SER A 99 6.32 7.67 53.62
CA SER A 99 5.43 6.67 54.27
C SER A 99 4.15 6.18 53.55
N ARG A 100 4.06 4.84 53.44
CA ARG A 100 2.88 4.03 53.06
C ARG A 100 2.09 3.62 54.32
N PRO A 101 0.76 3.45 54.22
CA PRO A 101 0.10 2.30 54.90
C PRO A 101 -0.56 1.31 53.94
N GLN A 102 -1.07 0.20 54.48
CA GLN A 102 -1.69 -0.91 53.75
C GLN A 102 -3.23 -0.92 53.85
N GLN A 103 -3.86 -1.45 52.78
CA GLN A 103 -4.91 -2.50 52.76
C GLN A 103 -5.71 -2.80 54.04
N PRO A 104 -7.01 -3.15 53.89
CA PRO A 104 -7.31 -4.57 53.68
C PRO A 104 -8.30 -4.84 52.52
N ALA A 105 -8.63 -6.12 52.29
CA ALA A 105 -9.49 -6.57 51.19
C ALA A 105 -10.60 -7.54 51.66
N ALA A 106 -11.74 -7.47 50.98
CA ALA A 106 -12.82 -8.47 50.90
C ALA A 106 -13.61 -8.18 49.60
N GLY A 107 -14.28 -9.13 48.93
CA GLY A 107 -14.50 -10.54 49.25
C GLY A 107 -15.99 -10.89 49.13
N GLY A 108 -16.43 -11.45 48.00
CA GLY A 108 -17.83 -11.80 47.73
C GLY A 108 -18.05 -12.24 46.28
N ALA A 109 -19.09 -13.03 45.99
CA ALA A 109 -19.24 -13.73 44.71
C ALA A 109 -20.71 -13.83 44.21
N ALA A 110 -20.83 -14.30 42.96
CA ALA A 110 -21.99 -14.95 42.34
C ALA A 110 -23.23 -14.14 41.88
N ALA A 111 -23.40 -14.11 40.54
CA ALA A 111 -24.59 -14.49 39.75
C ALA A 111 -26.03 -14.04 40.11
N GLY A 112 -26.81 -13.61 39.10
CA GLY A 112 -28.27 -13.78 39.11
C GLY A 112 -29.15 -12.86 38.23
N TYR A 113 -29.48 -13.33 37.01
CA TYR A 113 -30.78 -13.21 36.30
C TYR A 113 -31.59 -11.88 36.19
N TYR A 114 -31.94 -11.55 34.93
CA TYR A 114 -33.22 -11.00 34.41
C TYR A 114 -33.88 -9.73 35.00
N GLY A 115 -34.26 -8.80 34.10
CA GLY A 115 -35.22 -7.72 34.34
C GLY A 115 -35.40 -6.84 33.09
N ALA A 116 -36.62 -6.37 32.78
CA ALA A 116 -36.91 -5.67 31.52
C ALA A 116 -37.98 -4.55 31.63
N GLN A 117 -37.94 -3.66 30.63
CA GLN A 117 -39.08 -2.94 30.03
C GLN A 117 -39.68 -1.66 30.70
N GLN A 118 -39.51 -0.54 29.97
CA GLN A 118 -40.40 0.64 29.78
C GLN A 118 -40.84 1.58 30.93
N GLY A 119 -40.89 2.89 30.59
CA GLY A 119 -41.70 3.94 31.23
C GLY A 119 -40.90 4.96 32.06
N GLY A 120 -41.04 6.29 31.90
CA GLY A 120 -41.73 7.03 30.83
C GLY A 120 -41.90 8.54 31.13
N GLN A 121 -41.92 9.35 30.07
CA GLN A 121 -42.46 10.73 29.96
C GLN A 121 -41.83 11.95 30.71
N GLN A 122 -41.74 13.04 29.92
CA GLN A 122 -41.90 14.47 30.25
C GLN A 122 -40.88 15.22 31.13
N GLY A 123 -40.58 16.46 30.71
CA GLY A 123 -39.79 17.47 31.44
C GLY A 123 -38.87 18.28 30.53
N GLY A 124 -39.32 19.44 30.03
CA GLY A 124 -38.50 20.31 29.17
C GLY A 124 -38.83 21.79 29.29
N TYR A 125 -37.79 22.63 29.45
CA TYR A 125 -37.86 24.10 29.47
C TYR A 125 -36.50 24.70 29.06
N GLY A 126 -36.51 25.90 28.47
CA GLY A 126 -35.34 26.81 28.44
C GLY A 126 -34.65 27.03 27.08
N GLN A 127 -35.07 28.07 26.35
CA GLN A 127 -34.23 28.78 25.36
C GLN A 127 -33.95 30.22 25.83
N PRO A 128 -32.76 30.79 25.57
CA PRO A 128 -32.47 32.22 25.69
C PRO A 128 -32.80 33.02 24.40
N PRO A 129 -32.83 34.38 24.43
CA PRO A 129 -33.61 35.20 23.47
C PRO A 129 -32.83 35.87 22.30
N GLN A 130 -33.58 36.63 21.47
CA GLN A 130 -33.22 37.24 20.17
C GLN A 130 -32.41 38.55 20.20
N GLN A 131 -31.75 38.90 19.07
CA GLN A 131 -31.51 40.25 18.48
C GLN A 131 -30.63 40.13 17.20
N GLN A 132 -30.62 41.02 16.18
CA GLN A 132 -31.62 41.97 15.62
C GLN A 132 -31.15 42.55 14.25
N TYR A 133 -32.08 42.94 13.36
CA TYR A 133 -31.88 43.67 12.07
C TYR A 133 -31.06 42.96 10.95
N GLY A 134 -31.23 43.27 9.66
CA GLY A 134 -32.09 44.28 9.00
C GLY A 134 -32.42 43.96 7.52
N GLN A 135 -33.24 44.78 6.86
CA GLN A 135 -33.83 44.52 5.53
C GLN A 135 -33.03 45.07 4.33
N GLN A 136 -33.29 44.51 3.13
CA GLN A 136 -33.71 45.31 1.96
C GLN A 136 -34.55 44.48 0.96
N GLN A 137 -35.32 45.14 0.08
CA GLN A 137 -36.24 44.54 -0.90
C GLN A 137 -36.08 45.21 -2.28
N GLN A 138 -36.46 44.51 -3.37
CA GLN A 138 -37.22 45.12 -4.49
C GLN A 138 -37.97 44.07 -5.34
N HIS A 139 -38.96 44.53 -6.12
CA HIS A 139 -39.93 43.74 -6.90
C HIS A 139 -39.54 43.62 -8.40
N GLY A 140 -40.14 42.80 -9.28
CA GLY A 140 -41.34 41.92 -9.20
C GLY A 140 -41.48 41.06 -10.50
N TYR A 141 -42.65 40.71 -11.06
CA TYR A 141 -44.04 41.09 -10.70
C TYR A 141 -45.15 40.08 -11.14
N GLY A 142 -45.13 39.46 -12.34
CA GLY A 142 -46.18 38.54 -12.82
C GLY A 142 -46.02 38.11 -14.31
N GLN A 143 -46.91 37.33 -14.95
CA GLN A 143 -48.06 36.51 -14.49
C GLN A 143 -48.38 35.41 -15.55
N PRO A 144 -49.13 34.32 -15.24
CA PRO A 144 -49.31 33.15 -16.12
C PRO A 144 -50.62 33.14 -16.95
N SER A 145 -50.79 32.14 -17.84
CA SER A 145 -52.06 31.85 -18.53
C SER A 145 -52.35 30.34 -18.64
N TYR A 146 -53.64 29.98 -18.69
CA TYR A 146 -54.19 28.62 -18.79
C TYR A 146 -54.92 28.44 -20.13
N GLY A 147 -54.93 27.21 -20.68
CA GLY A 147 -55.74 26.85 -21.85
C GLY A 147 -55.70 25.35 -22.13
N ALA A 148 -56.85 24.74 -22.46
CA ALA A 148 -57.06 23.29 -22.54
C ALA A 148 -57.47 22.82 -23.97
N PRO A 149 -57.57 21.50 -24.25
CA PRO A 149 -57.38 20.95 -25.59
C PRO A 149 -58.66 20.74 -26.43
N HIS A 150 -58.49 20.37 -27.70
CA HIS A 150 -59.51 19.64 -28.47
C HIS A 150 -58.90 18.66 -29.48
N THR A 151 -59.70 17.70 -29.93
CA THR A 151 -59.31 16.55 -30.77
C THR A 151 -59.96 16.57 -32.16
N GLN A 152 -59.31 15.97 -33.17
CA GLN A 152 -59.98 15.06 -34.13
C GLN A 152 -59.01 14.25 -35.01
N GLN A 153 -59.56 13.25 -35.72
CA GLN A 153 -58.89 12.28 -36.60
C GLN A 153 -59.16 12.61 -38.09
N GLN A 154 -58.33 12.10 -39.03
CA GLN A 154 -58.78 11.47 -40.30
C GLN A 154 -57.65 10.86 -41.16
N GLN A 155 -58.03 9.93 -42.05
CA GLN A 155 -57.24 9.18 -43.07
C GLN A 155 -58.22 8.62 -44.13
N PRO A 156 -57.78 8.05 -45.29
CA PRO A 156 -56.47 8.11 -45.95
C PRO A 156 -56.52 8.98 -47.25
N PRO A 157 -56.70 8.55 -48.54
CA PRO A 157 -56.76 7.22 -49.20
C PRO A 157 -55.70 6.97 -50.33
N TYR A 158 -55.87 5.81 -51.00
CA TYR A 158 -55.19 5.18 -52.14
C TYR A 158 -54.83 5.97 -53.41
N GLY A 159 -53.78 5.52 -54.12
CA GLY A 159 -53.46 5.80 -55.54
C GLY A 159 -52.41 4.84 -56.13
N GLN A 160 -52.31 4.75 -57.46
CA GLN A 160 -51.35 3.90 -58.23
C GLN A 160 -51.00 4.60 -59.57
N GLN A 161 -50.15 4.12 -60.50
CA GLN A 161 -49.37 2.86 -60.66
C GLN A 161 -48.18 3.10 -61.63
N HIS A 162 -47.27 2.12 -61.83
CA HIS A 162 -46.93 1.47 -63.12
C HIS A 162 -45.51 0.82 -63.13
N GLN A 163 -45.25 -0.05 -64.12
CA GLN A 163 -43.99 -0.75 -64.40
C GLN A 163 -43.57 -0.55 -65.87
N GLN A 164 -42.27 -0.71 -66.19
CA GLN A 164 -41.72 -1.43 -67.37
C GLN A 164 -40.16 -1.47 -67.30
N PRO A 165 -39.44 -2.35 -68.03
CA PRO A 165 -38.12 -2.87 -67.62
C PRO A 165 -36.90 -2.46 -68.48
N GLY A 166 -35.69 -2.81 -68.01
CA GLY A 166 -34.41 -2.67 -68.73
C GLY A 166 -33.44 -3.85 -68.47
N TYR A 167 -32.61 -4.20 -69.46
CA TYR A 167 -31.88 -5.47 -69.56
C TYR A 167 -30.48 -5.49 -68.87
N GLY A 168 -30.16 -6.59 -68.17
CA GLY A 168 -29.12 -7.54 -68.59
C GLY A 168 -27.64 -7.43 -68.13
N ALA A 169 -27.21 -8.41 -67.31
CA ALA A 169 -25.84 -8.99 -67.19
C ALA A 169 -24.69 -8.14 -66.56
N PRO A 170 -23.56 -8.76 -66.11
CA PRO A 170 -23.34 -10.11 -65.54
C PRO A 170 -22.65 -10.09 -64.13
N PRO A 171 -22.56 -11.21 -63.38
CA PRO A 171 -21.98 -11.24 -62.03
C PRO A 171 -20.54 -11.79 -61.93
N GLN A 172 -19.64 -11.09 -61.23
CA GLN A 172 -18.30 -11.52 -60.74
C GLN A 172 -17.85 -10.57 -59.58
N PRO A 173 -16.90 -10.95 -58.71
CA PRO A 173 -16.95 -12.10 -57.79
C PRO A 173 -16.73 -11.66 -56.31
N TYR A 174 -16.74 -12.61 -55.37
CA TYR A 174 -16.49 -12.33 -53.94
C TYR A 174 -15.08 -11.79 -53.68
N GLY A 175 -14.97 -10.57 -53.15
CA GLY A 175 -13.75 -10.04 -52.54
C GLY A 175 -13.93 -9.91 -51.02
N GLN A 176 -13.22 -10.72 -50.24
CA GLN A 176 -13.14 -10.52 -48.79
C GLN A 176 -12.23 -9.32 -48.50
N GLN A 177 -12.76 -8.27 -47.88
CA GLN A 177 -11.95 -7.28 -47.17
C GLN A 177 -11.94 -7.60 -45.68
N PRO A 178 -10.78 -7.59 -45.00
CA PRO A 178 -10.71 -7.78 -43.55
C PRO A 178 -11.50 -6.67 -42.83
N GLY A 179 -12.30 -7.06 -41.83
CA GLY A 179 -13.02 -6.11 -40.99
C GLY A 179 -12.06 -5.23 -40.20
N GLY A 180 -11.93 -3.96 -40.58
CA GLY A 180 -11.15 -2.99 -39.82
C GLY A 180 -11.77 -2.76 -38.45
N TYR A 181 -10.96 -2.87 -37.39
CA TYR A 181 -11.39 -2.66 -36.00
C TYR A 181 -11.68 -1.17 -35.73
N GLY A 182 -12.86 -0.71 -36.14
CA GLY A 182 -13.44 0.59 -35.78
C GLY A 182 -13.97 0.61 -34.34
N GLY A 183 -13.15 0.22 -33.36
CA GLY A 183 -13.50 0.24 -31.94
C GLY A 183 -13.55 1.68 -31.41
N ALA A 184 -14.64 2.04 -30.74
CA ALA A 184 -14.73 3.34 -30.06
C ALA A 184 -13.76 3.39 -28.85
N PRO A 185 -13.05 4.51 -28.61
CA PRO A 185 -12.10 4.60 -27.52
C PRO A 185 -12.81 4.62 -26.15
N GLY A 186 -12.66 3.54 -25.38
CA GLY A 186 -13.15 3.44 -23.99
C GLY A 186 -13.76 2.10 -23.59
N GLY A 187 -14.11 1.23 -24.54
CA GLY A 187 -14.58 -0.13 -24.25
C GLY A 187 -13.44 -1.13 -24.18
N GLY A 188 -13.15 -1.68 -23.00
CA GLY A 188 -12.31 -2.88 -22.86
C GLY A 188 -12.97 -4.12 -23.46
N ASP A 189 -12.20 -5.20 -23.67
CA ASP A 189 -12.73 -6.50 -24.12
C ASP A 189 -13.90 -6.95 -23.22
N PRO A 190 -15.13 -7.13 -23.75
CA PRO A 190 -16.28 -7.52 -22.94
C PRO A 190 -16.10 -8.85 -22.20
N ALA A 191 -15.29 -9.78 -22.73
CA ALA A 191 -14.98 -11.02 -22.04
C ALA A 191 -14.05 -10.77 -20.83
N LEU A 192 -13.05 -9.88 -20.97
CA LEU A 192 -12.21 -9.43 -19.85
C LEU A 192 -12.99 -8.66 -18.79
N VAL A 193 -13.88 -7.74 -19.19
CA VAL A 193 -14.72 -6.98 -18.24
C VAL A 193 -15.62 -7.93 -17.42
N ASN A 194 -16.24 -8.91 -18.08
CA ASN A 194 -17.05 -9.92 -17.39
C ASN A 194 -16.20 -10.83 -16.48
N ALA A 195 -14.99 -11.21 -16.90
CA ALA A 195 -14.07 -12.00 -16.08
C ALA A 195 -13.67 -11.25 -14.80
N ILE A 196 -13.14 -10.02 -14.92
CA ILE A 196 -12.77 -9.19 -13.76
C ILE A 196 -13.97 -8.96 -12.86
N ARG A 197 -15.16 -8.67 -13.41
CA ARG A 197 -16.37 -8.49 -12.60
C ARG A 197 -16.70 -9.76 -11.81
N SER A 198 -16.62 -10.94 -12.43
CA SER A 198 -16.86 -12.21 -11.75
C SER A 198 -15.83 -12.47 -10.64
N THR A 199 -14.57 -12.07 -10.84
CA THR A 199 -13.51 -12.14 -9.83
C THR A 199 -13.81 -11.22 -8.64
N LEU A 200 -14.23 -9.97 -8.88
CA LEU A 200 -14.65 -9.04 -7.82
C LEU A 200 -15.86 -9.57 -7.05
N GLU A 201 -16.87 -10.11 -7.75
CA GLU A 201 -18.06 -10.70 -7.14
C GLU A 201 -17.75 -11.98 -6.33
N HIS A 202 -16.69 -12.72 -6.67
CA HIS A 202 -16.18 -13.84 -5.88
C HIS A 202 -15.49 -13.36 -4.60
N THR A 203 -14.52 -12.44 -4.70
CA THR A 203 -13.78 -11.93 -3.54
C THR A 203 -14.68 -11.27 -2.50
N ILE A 204 -15.78 -10.61 -2.91
CA ILE A 204 -16.79 -10.07 -1.98
C ILE A 204 -17.51 -11.17 -1.17
N GLN A 205 -17.63 -12.39 -1.71
CA GLN A 205 -18.22 -13.53 -1.00
C GLN A 205 -17.21 -14.23 -0.10
N ASP A 206 -16.04 -14.54 -0.66
CA ASP A 206 -14.88 -15.15 0.01
C ASP A 206 -14.45 -14.35 1.25
N GLN A 207 -14.08 -13.08 1.05
CA GLN A 207 -13.60 -12.16 2.09
C GLN A 207 -14.76 -11.45 2.85
N ARG A 208 -16.00 -11.91 2.71
CA ARG A 208 -17.20 -11.43 3.44
C ARG A 208 -17.47 -9.91 3.40
N LEU A 209 -17.11 -9.25 2.31
CA LEU A 209 -17.10 -7.79 2.19
C LEU A 209 -18.50 -7.15 2.01
N GLN A 210 -19.60 -7.86 2.31
CA GLN A 210 -20.96 -7.39 2.00
C GLN A 210 -21.41 -6.18 2.85
N ALA A 211 -20.70 -5.87 3.93
CA ALA A 211 -20.90 -4.64 4.70
C ALA A 211 -20.54 -3.35 3.92
N PHE A 212 -19.64 -3.49 2.94
CA PHE A 212 -19.18 -2.46 2.00
C PHE A 212 -19.85 -2.60 0.63
N TYR A 213 -19.97 -3.84 0.13
CA TYR A 213 -20.51 -4.19 -1.18
C TYR A 213 -21.79 -5.04 -1.04
N PRO A 214 -22.90 -4.45 -0.55
CA PRO A 214 -24.15 -5.20 -0.32
C PRO A 214 -24.76 -5.67 -1.65
N PRO A 215 -25.41 -6.85 -1.70
CA PRO A 215 -26.01 -7.41 -2.91
C PRO A 215 -27.16 -6.52 -3.41
N SER A 216 -26.83 -5.59 -4.32
CA SER A 216 -27.71 -4.53 -4.78
C SER A 216 -27.42 -4.14 -6.24
N PRO A 217 -28.39 -3.59 -6.99
CA PRO A 217 -28.15 -3.06 -8.33
C PRO A 217 -27.06 -1.98 -8.36
N GLN A 218 -27.01 -1.12 -7.34
CA GLN A 218 -26.00 -0.06 -7.19
C GLN A 218 -24.59 -0.64 -7.12
N THR A 219 -24.38 -1.66 -6.28
CA THR A 219 -23.10 -2.38 -6.21
C THR A 219 -22.78 -3.08 -7.54
N GLY A 220 -23.77 -3.72 -8.19
CA GLY A 220 -23.58 -4.31 -9.52
C GLY A 220 -23.11 -3.30 -10.59
N HIS A 221 -23.59 -2.05 -10.53
CA HIS A 221 -23.10 -0.96 -11.37
C HIS A 221 -21.67 -0.54 -11.00
N GLN A 222 -21.36 -0.40 -9.70
CA GLN A 222 -20.02 -0.07 -9.21
C GLN A 222 -18.98 -1.11 -9.64
N LEU A 223 -19.25 -2.41 -9.45
CA LEU A 223 -18.34 -3.48 -9.86
C LEU A 223 -18.17 -3.53 -11.39
N SER A 224 -19.22 -3.23 -12.16
CA SER A 224 -19.12 -3.10 -13.62
C SER A 224 -18.23 -1.91 -14.04
N GLN A 225 -18.26 -0.80 -13.31
CA GLN A 225 -17.37 0.35 -13.54
C GLN A 225 -15.92 0.01 -13.18
N LEU A 226 -15.67 -0.58 -12.00
CA LEU A 226 -14.33 -1.02 -11.59
C LEU A 226 -13.73 -2.00 -12.62
N ALA A 227 -14.48 -3.05 -12.99
CA ALA A 227 -14.04 -4.03 -13.99
C ALA A 227 -13.78 -3.40 -15.37
N SER A 228 -14.58 -2.41 -15.79
CA SER A 228 -14.36 -1.71 -17.06
C SER A 228 -13.07 -0.89 -17.07
N ARG A 229 -12.74 -0.21 -15.96
CA ARG A 229 -11.47 0.54 -15.83
C ARG A 229 -10.27 -0.40 -15.74
N ALA A 230 -10.38 -1.43 -14.91
CA ALA A 230 -9.35 -2.44 -14.73
C ALA A 230 -9.03 -3.16 -16.06
N ALA A 231 -10.06 -3.55 -16.84
CA ALA A 231 -9.87 -4.14 -18.17
C ALA A 231 -9.09 -3.22 -19.14
N GLY A 232 -9.27 -1.90 -19.05
CA GLY A 232 -8.55 -0.91 -19.85
C GLY A 232 -7.09 -0.67 -19.42
N ARG A 233 -6.74 -1.01 -18.17
CA ARG A 233 -5.38 -0.87 -17.61
C ARG A 233 -4.59 -2.16 -17.54
N LEU A 234 -5.27 -3.29 -17.42
CA LEU A 234 -4.65 -4.59 -17.17
C LEU A 234 -3.56 -4.98 -18.19
N PRO A 235 -3.67 -4.69 -19.51
CA PRO A 235 -2.59 -4.97 -20.46
C PRO A 235 -1.27 -4.26 -20.13
N GLU A 236 -1.33 -3.08 -19.49
CA GLU A 236 -0.16 -2.32 -19.04
C GLU A 236 0.58 -3.09 -17.92
N LEU A 237 -0.17 -3.61 -16.94
CA LEU A 237 0.39 -4.41 -15.85
C LEU A 237 0.96 -5.74 -16.35
N ILE A 238 0.19 -6.49 -17.14
CA ILE A 238 0.63 -7.77 -17.73
C ILE A 238 1.94 -7.59 -18.50
N ALA A 239 2.04 -6.57 -19.35
CA ALA A 239 3.25 -6.31 -20.12
C ALA A 239 4.46 -5.89 -19.24
N LYS A 240 4.23 -5.05 -18.21
CA LYS A 240 5.28 -4.52 -17.33
C LYS A 240 5.79 -5.54 -16.29
N TRP A 241 4.96 -6.51 -15.92
CA TRP A 241 5.27 -7.55 -14.91
C TRP A 241 5.51 -8.92 -15.54
N ARG A 242 5.26 -9.10 -16.85
CA ARG A 242 5.45 -10.35 -17.60
C ARG A 242 4.69 -11.56 -17.04
N ILE A 243 3.65 -11.32 -16.25
CA ILE A 243 2.81 -12.36 -15.63
C ILE A 243 1.74 -12.89 -16.60
N PRO A 244 1.20 -14.11 -16.40
CA PRO A 244 -0.01 -14.58 -17.07
C PRO A 244 -1.20 -13.62 -16.91
N ARG A 245 -2.14 -13.67 -17.86
CA ARG A 245 -3.35 -12.81 -17.85
C ARG A 245 -4.23 -13.11 -16.64
N GLU A 246 -4.19 -14.34 -16.16
CA GLU A 246 -4.95 -14.91 -15.06
C GLU A 246 -4.55 -14.25 -13.74
N LEU A 247 -3.25 -14.26 -13.40
CA LEU A 247 -2.70 -13.53 -12.25
C LEU A 247 -2.96 -12.02 -12.35
N GLY A 248 -2.96 -11.49 -13.56
CA GLY A 248 -3.32 -10.10 -13.82
C GLY A 248 -4.78 -9.78 -13.49
N VAL A 249 -5.73 -10.66 -13.87
CA VAL A 249 -7.15 -10.54 -13.49
C VAL A 249 -7.32 -10.67 -11.97
N ASP A 250 -6.55 -11.55 -11.32
CA ASP A 250 -6.57 -11.68 -9.87
C ASP A 250 -6.06 -10.43 -9.15
N LEU A 251 -5.04 -9.75 -9.67
CA LEU A 251 -4.58 -8.46 -9.11
C LEU A 251 -5.65 -7.36 -9.15
N CYS A 252 -6.70 -7.49 -9.97
CA CYS A 252 -7.83 -6.55 -9.96
C CYS A 252 -8.65 -6.62 -8.65
N LYS A 253 -8.52 -7.67 -7.84
CA LYS A 253 -9.18 -7.81 -6.52
C LYS A 253 -8.86 -6.64 -5.57
N LEU A 254 -7.65 -6.07 -5.71
CA LEU A 254 -7.18 -4.89 -4.97
C LEU A 254 -8.11 -3.67 -5.11
N ALA A 255 -8.91 -3.57 -6.19
CA ALA A 255 -9.90 -2.51 -6.38
C ALA A 255 -11.00 -2.45 -5.31
N LEU A 256 -11.11 -3.49 -4.47
CA LEU A 256 -12.05 -3.60 -3.37
C LEU A 256 -11.50 -3.06 -2.03
N PHE A 257 -10.22 -2.69 -1.93
CA PHE A 257 -9.55 -2.39 -0.66
C PHE A 257 -8.82 -1.04 -0.69
N ASP A 258 -8.87 -0.28 0.40
CA ASP A 258 -7.95 0.84 0.62
C ASP A 258 -6.62 0.25 1.13
N VAL A 259 -5.51 0.48 0.42
CA VAL A 259 -4.21 -0.16 0.76
C VAL A 259 -3.30 0.78 1.58
N VAL A 260 -2.82 0.27 2.71
CA VAL A 260 -1.84 0.93 3.58
C VAL A 260 -0.56 0.09 3.68
N LEU A 261 0.57 0.65 3.25
CA LEU A 261 1.88 0.06 3.50
C LEU A 261 2.40 0.48 4.87
N PHE A 262 2.79 -0.49 5.70
CA PHE A 262 3.42 -0.27 6.99
C PHE A 262 4.86 -0.77 6.96
N VAL A 263 5.82 0.13 7.11
CA VAL A 263 7.19 -0.10 6.64
C VAL A 263 8.19 0.01 7.78
N ASP A 264 9.00 -1.03 7.92
CA ASP A 264 10.14 -1.02 8.82
C ASP A 264 11.22 -0.05 8.33
N ASP A 265 11.57 0.89 9.20
CA ASP A 265 12.65 1.87 9.03
C ASP A 265 13.63 1.81 10.19
N SER A 266 13.75 0.66 10.87
CA SER A 266 14.72 0.42 11.93
C SER A 266 16.16 0.33 11.39
N GLY A 267 17.13 0.16 12.31
CA GLY A 267 18.54 0.10 11.94
C GLY A 267 18.98 -1.17 11.18
N SER A 268 18.33 -2.31 11.40
CA SER A 268 18.70 -3.60 10.76
C SER A 268 18.63 -3.51 9.23
N MET A 269 17.58 -2.86 8.72
CA MET A 269 17.32 -2.62 7.30
C MET A 269 18.50 -1.96 6.57
N ALA A 270 19.28 -1.11 7.25
CA ALA A 270 20.40 -0.37 6.65
C ALA A 270 21.77 -0.98 6.88
N PHE A 271 22.01 -1.61 8.04
CA PHE A 271 23.33 -2.11 8.42
C PHE A 271 23.58 -3.57 8.03
N GLU A 272 22.53 -4.36 7.80
CA GLU A 272 22.64 -5.75 7.39
C GLU A 272 22.50 -5.90 5.86
N GLU A 273 22.99 -7.04 5.34
CA GLU A 273 22.89 -7.43 3.91
C GLU A 273 23.35 -6.34 2.91
N ASN A 274 24.25 -5.46 3.33
CA ASN A 274 24.75 -4.31 2.57
C ASN A 274 23.67 -3.31 2.11
N GLY A 275 22.51 -3.27 2.79
CA GLY A 275 21.37 -2.42 2.43
C GLY A 275 20.43 -3.01 1.37
N GLU A 276 20.62 -4.26 0.97
CA GLU A 276 19.78 -4.96 -0.02
C GLU A 276 18.29 -4.95 0.38
N ARG A 277 17.99 -5.08 1.69
CA ARG A 277 16.65 -4.97 2.28
C ARG A 277 15.93 -3.66 1.93
N ILE A 278 16.66 -2.56 1.82
CA ILE A 278 16.12 -1.24 1.44
C ILE A 278 15.84 -1.16 -0.06
N ASP A 279 16.59 -1.86 -0.91
CA ASP A 279 16.33 -1.89 -2.36
C ASP A 279 15.16 -2.83 -2.70
N ASP A 280 15.05 -3.97 -2.00
CA ASP A 280 13.86 -4.84 -2.05
C ASP A 280 12.62 -4.11 -1.56
N LEU A 281 12.71 -3.36 -0.46
CA LEU A 281 11.65 -2.48 0.03
C LEU A 281 11.23 -1.43 -1.03
N LYS A 282 12.18 -0.72 -1.65
CA LYS A 282 11.87 0.26 -2.72
C LYS A 282 11.15 -0.40 -3.90
N LEU A 283 11.55 -1.61 -4.28
CA LEU A 283 10.87 -2.36 -5.34
C LEU A 283 9.44 -2.70 -4.93
N ILE A 284 9.24 -3.26 -3.75
CA ILE A 284 7.91 -3.63 -3.22
C ILE A 284 7.00 -2.40 -3.21
N LEU A 285 7.42 -1.30 -2.57
CA LEU A 285 6.66 -0.05 -2.49
C LEU A 285 6.31 0.51 -3.87
N SER A 286 7.24 0.43 -4.82
CA SER A 286 6.99 0.84 -6.20
C SER A 286 5.94 -0.04 -6.87
N ARG A 287 6.10 -1.36 -6.80
CA ARG A 287 5.22 -2.34 -7.47
C ARG A 287 3.82 -2.33 -6.87
N VAL A 288 3.68 -2.26 -5.54
CA VAL A 288 2.37 -2.07 -4.89
C VAL A 288 1.72 -0.76 -5.38
N ALA A 289 2.42 0.38 -5.28
CA ALA A 289 1.88 1.68 -5.69
C ALA A 289 1.45 1.72 -7.16
N PHE A 290 2.16 1.01 -8.05
CA PHE A 290 1.77 0.86 -9.46
C PHE A 290 0.56 -0.05 -9.64
N ALA A 291 0.53 -1.23 -9.02
CA ALA A 291 -0.59 -2.17 -9.19
C ALA A 291 -1.90 -1.58 -8.68
N THR A 292 -1.88 -0.95 -7.50
CA THR A 292 -3.08 -0.32 -6.92
C THR A 292 -3.56 0.87 -7.77
N SER A 293 -2.66 1.72 -8.28
CA SER A 293 -3.07 2.94 -9.01
C SER A 293 -3.60 2.70 -10.43
N LEU A 294 -3.53 1.46 -10.93
CA LEU A 294 -4.21 1.04 -12.14
C LEU A 294 -5.68 0.65 -11.92
N PHE A 295 -6.06 0.36 -10.67
CA PHE A 295 -7.39 -0.16 -10.33
C PHE A 295 -8.19 0.77 -9.40
N ASP A 296 -7.49 1.59 -8.61
CA ASP A 296 -8.03 2.52 -7.62
C ASP A 296 -7.66 4.00 -7.92
N ASP A 297 -8.52 4.92 -7.51
CA ASP A 297 -8.43 6.36 -7.87
C ASP A 297 -7.75 7.23 -6.80
N ASP A 298 -7.71 6.78 -5.55
CA ASP A 298 -7.14 7.55 -4.43
C ASP A 298 -5.70 7.18 -4.12
N GLY A 299 -5.31 5.92 -4.28
CA GLY A 299 -3.93 5.46 -4.17
C GLY A 299 -3.47 5.23 -2.72
N ILE A 300 -2.32 4.59 -2.58
CA ILE A 300 -1.92 3.99 -1.30
C ILE A 300 -1.53 5.03 -0.25
N SER A 301 -1.70 4.64 1.01
CA SER A 301 -1.08 5.33 2.14
C SER A 301 0.17 4.56 2.58
N VAL A 302 1.19 5.25 3.10
CA VAL A 302 2.45 4.66 3.56
C VAL A 302 2.80 5.24 4.93
N ARG A 303 3.11 4.38 5.89
CA ARG A 303 3.49 4.73 7.26
C ARG A 303 4.74 3.94 7.65
N PHE A 304 5.64 4.56 8.42
CA PHE A 304 6.90 3.95 8.85
C PHE A 304 6.90 3.69 10.35
N PHE A 305 7.65 2.67 10.82
CA PHE A 305 7.62 2.24 12.23
C PHE A 305 8.10 3.37 13.15
N ASN A 306 9.28 3.92 12.91
CA ASN A 306 9.91 4.97 13.72
C ASN A 306 9.53 6.37 13.18
N SER A 307 9.77 6.64 11.90
CA SER A 307 9.61 7.97 11.28
C SER A 307 8.17 8.50 11.27
N ASN A 308 8.05 9.82 11.38
CA ASN A 308 6.79 10.57 11.22
C ASN A 308 6.60 11.11 9.79
N VAL A 309 7.61 10.97 8.93
CA VAL A 309 7.44 11.14 7.47
C VAL A 309 6.45 10.06 7.00
N HIS A 310 5.53 10.44 6.12
CA HIS A 310 4.50 9.54 5.61
C HIS A 310 4.08 10.00 4.21
N GLY A 311 3.43 9.11 3.47
CA GLY A 311 2.80 9.44 2.19
C GLY A 311 1.33 9.04 2.23
N ASP A 312 0.48 9.86 1.63
CA ASP A 312 -0.93 9.55 1.38
C ASP A 312 -1.22 9.81 -0.10
N ARG A 313 -2.12 9.03 -0.69
CA ARG A 313 -2.50 9.11 -2.11
C ARG A 313 -1.33 8.91 -3.09
N ILE A 314 -0.41 8.01 -2.71
CA ILE A 314 0.73 7.61 -3.53
C ILE A 314 0.20 6.76 -4.70
N THR A 315 0.38 7.26 -5.92
CA THR A 315 -0.21 6.71 -7.15
C THR A 315 0.84 6.33 -8.20
N SER A 316 2.13 6.38 -7.85
CA SER A 316 3.23 6.08 -8.77
C SER A 316 4.50 5.59 -8.08
N GLU A 317 5.29 4.79 -8.81
CA GLU A 317 6.61 4.29 -8.43
C GLU A 317 7.58 5.43 -8.07
N GLN A 318 7.47 6.56 -8.79
CA GLN A 318 8.30 7.74 -8.53
C GLN A 318 7.99 8.37 -7.17
N GLN A 319 6.71 8.57 -6.83
CA GLN A 319 6.31 9.10 -5.53
C GLN A 319 6.70 8.15 -4.39
N ALA A 320 6.51 6.84 -4.58
CA ALA A 320 6.93 5.82 -3.61
C ALA A 320 8.45 5.86 -3.37
N THR A 321 9.26 5.91 -4.44
CA THR A 321 10.72 6.01 -4.35
C THR A 321 11.16 7.33 -3.71
N GLN A 322 10.52 8.45 -4.05
CA GLN A 322 10.80 9.77 -3.47
C GLN A 322 10.47 9.80 -1.97
N LEU A 323 9.42 9.11 -1.52
CA LEU A 323 9.09 8.98 -0.10
C LEU A 323 10.19 8.21 0.66
N VAL A 324 10.59 7.03 0.16
CA VAL A 324 11.66 6.23 0.80
C VAL A 324 12.99 6.99 0.85
N SER A 325 13.30 7.82 -0.15
CA SER A 325 14.53 8.63 -0.17
C SER A 325 14.63 9.69 0.94
N GLN A 326 13.55 9.93 1.69
CA GLN A 326 13.51 10.87 2.83
C GLN A 326 13.67 10.16 4.19
N ILE A 327 13.80 8.82 4.22
CA ILE A 327 13.77 8.02 5.44
C ILE A 327 15.19 7.74 5.94
N ASN A 328 15.44 8.06 7.20
CA ASN A 328 16.67 7.70 7.91
C ASN A 328 16.44 6.40 8.68
N PHE A 329 16.82 5.28 8.08
CA PHE A 329 16.68 3.93 8.63
C PHE A 329 17.45 3.79 9.96
N THR A 330 16.73 3.97 11.07
CA THR A 330 17.25 4.13 12.43
C THR A 330 16.19 3.79 13.47
N GLY A 331 16.63 3.30 14.63
CA GLY A 331 15.73 2.94 15.74
C GLY A 331 15.51 1.44 15.85
N LEU A 332 14.41 1.07 16.51
CA LEU A 332 14.04 -0.32 16.83
C LEU A 332 12.83 -0.75 15.98
N THR A 333 12.29 -1.93 16.25
CA THR A 333 11.16 -2.56 15.56
C THR A 333 9.89 -2.60 16.46
N PRO A 334 9.30 -1.46 16.89
CA PRO A 334 8.13 -1.42 17.78
C PRO A 334 6.82 -1.72 17.03
N LEU A 335 6.75 -2.94 16.48
CA LEU A 335 5.78 -3.39 15.48
C LEU A 335 4.33 -3.17 15.90
N GLY A 336 3.89 -3.76 17.02
CA GLY A 336 2.50 -3.70 17.47
C GLY A 336 2.09 -2.29 17.92
N THR A 337 2.95 -1.62 18.71
CA THR A 337 2.68 -0.27 19.20
C THR A 337 2.47 0.72 18.06
N GLN A 338 3.32 0.67 17.03
CA GLN A 338 3.26 1.60 15.91
C GLN A 338 2.23 1.18 14.85
N LEU A 339 1.98 -0.12 14.66
CA LEU A 339 0.85 -0.60 13.85
C LEU A 339 -0.46 -0.04 14.42
N ASN A 340 -0.66 -0.11 15.74
CA ASN A 340 -1.83 0.47 16.38
C ASN A 340 -1.88 2.00 16.19
N ALA A 341 -0.81 2.71 16.54
CA ALA A 341 -0.80 4.17 16.60
C ALA A 341 -0.81 4.88 15.23
N LYS A 342 -0.12 4.32 14.22
CA LYS A 342 0.05 4.95 12.90
C LYS A 342 -0.86 4.38 11.82
N VAL A 343 -1.40 3.16 12.00
CA VAL A 343 -2.25 2.49 11.00
C VAL A 343 -3.64 2.18 11.54
N LEU A 344 -3.76 1.25 12.50
CA LEU A 344 -5.07 0.69 12.88
C LEU A 344 -5.99 1.74 13.48
N GLU A 345 -5.55 2.51 14.47
CA GLU A 345 -6.39 3.55 15.09
C GLU A 345 -6.82 4.65 14.10
N PRO A 346 -5.93 5.29 13.31
CA PRO A 346 -6.32 6.35 12.38
C PRO A 346 -7.05 5.88 11.11
N PHE A 347 -6.69 4.75 10.50
CA PHE A 347 -7.29 4.30 9.23
C PHE A 347 -8.45 3.31 9.43
N VAL A 348 -8.43 2.50 10.49
CA VAL A 348 -9.35 1.36 10.64
C VAL A 348 -10.36 1.62 11.76
N LEU A 349 -9.90 1.70 13.02
CA LEU A 349 -10.74 1.65 14.20
C LEU A 349 -11.49 2.95 14.45
N SER A 350 -10.85 4.11 14.30
CA SER A 350 -11.55 5.39 14.44
C SER A 350 -12.59 5.59 13.33
N PRO A 351 -12.27 5.37 12.03
CA PRO A 351 -13.25 5.39 10.95
C PRO A 351 -14.37 4.35 11.08
N ALA A 352 -14.09 3.14 11.60
CA ALA A 352 -15.11 2.13 11.84
C ALA A 352 -16.10 2.55 12.93
N ARG A 353 -15.60 3.08 14.06
CA ARG A 353 -16.43 3.57 15.17
C ARG A 353 -17.27 4.80 14.78
N SER A 354 -16.79 5.66 13.87
CA SER A 354 -17.56 6.78 13.32
C SER A 354 -18.48 6.41 12.14
N ASN A 355 -18.49 5.15 11.68
CA ASN A 355 -19.21 4.69 10.49
C ASN A 355 -18.82 5.44 9.19
N THR A 356 -17.52 5.71 9.03
CA THR A 356 -16.95 6.44 7.89
C THR A 356 -16.00 5.63 6.99
N LEU A 357 -15.67 4.37 7.33
CA LEU A 357 -14.96 3.47 6.39
C LEU A 357 -15.75 3.33 5.08
N ARG A 358 -15.01 3.27 3.95
CA ARG A 358 -15.56 3.26 2.58
C ARG A 358 -15.22 1.99 1.81
N LYS A 359 -13.98 1.52 1.89
CA LYS A 359 -13.56 0.16 1.53
C LYS A 359 -13.12 -0.58 2.82
N PRO A 360 -13.02 -1.92 2.82
CA PRO A 360 -12.13 -2.63 3.74
C PRO A 360 -10.68 -2.13 3.60
N ILE A 361 -9.87 -2.30 4.64
CA ILE A 361 -8.46 -1.86 4.65
C ILE A 361 -7.54 -3.08 4.50
N LEU A 362 -6.65 -3.05 3.51
CA LEU A 362 -5.53 -4.00 3.42
C LEU A 362 -4.27 -3.32 3.96
N VAL A 363 -3.71 -3.84 5.05
CA VAL A 363 -2.41 -3.39 5.58
C VAL A 363 -1.34 -4.39 5.16
N ILE A 364 -0.38 -3.95 4.34
CA ILE A 364 0.80 -4.76 4.00
C ILE A 364 1.99 -4.24 4.80
N THR A 365 2.43 -5.05 5.75
CA THR A 365 3.59 -4.77 6.60
C THR A 365 4.86 -5.35 5.97
N ILE A 366 5.90 -4.54 5.81
CA ILE A 366 7.21 -4.98 5.30
C ILE A 366 8.27 -4.78 6.40
N THR A 367 8.96 -5.85 6.79
CA THR A 367 9.96 -5.85 7.88
C THR A 367 11.05 -6.91 7.66
N ASP A 368 12.21 -6.72 8.29
CA ASP A 368 13.32 -7.67 8.34
C ASP A 368 13.51 -8.35 9.70
N GLY A 369 12.67 -8.03 10.69
CA GLY A 369 12.97 -8.24 12.09
C GLY A 369 11.81 -8.76 12.95
N THR A 370 12.16 -9.24 14.14
CA THR A 370 11.21 -9.50 15.24
C THR A 370 10.90 -8.20 15.99
N PRO A 371 9.77 -8.10 16.73
CA PRO A 371 9.48 -6.94 17.56
C PRO A 371 10.61 -6.58 18.54
N GLN A 372 10.96 -5.30 18.64
CA GLN A 372 12.02 -4.75 19.49
C GLN A 372 11.59 -3.42 20.11
N GLY A 373 11.95 -3.21 21.38
CA GLY A 373 11.55 -2.02 22.15
C GLY A 373 10.16 -2.12 22.80
N GLU A 374 9.44 -3.21 22.56
CA GLU A 374 8.13 -3.53 23.13
C GLU A 374 8.05 -5.02 23.55
N PRO A 375 7.07 -5.42 24.38
CA PRO A 375 6.78 -6.83 24.63
C PRO A 375 6.43 -7.60 23.34
N HIS A 376 6.89 -8.84 23.21
CA HIS A 376 6.59 -9.72 22.06
C HIS A 376 5.09 -9.90 21.80
N THR A 377 4.28 -9.87 22.85
CA THR A 377 2.82 -10.04 22.79
C THR A 377 2.06 -8.80 22.30
N THR A 378 2.72 -7.65 22.10
CA THR A 378 2.07 -6.37 21.74
C THR A 378 1.35 -6.45 20.41
N ILE A 379 1.96 -7.10 19.41
CA ILE A 379 1.39 -7.29 18.07
C ILE A 379 0.14 -8.16 18.10
N PHE A 380 0.20 -9.34 18.73
CA PHE A 380 -0.94 -10.25 18.90
C PHE A 380 -2.11 -9.56 19.62
N THR A 381 -1.84 -8.92 20.76
CA THR A 381 -2.89 -8.21 21.53
C THR A 381 -3.45 -7.00 20.79
N THR A 382 -2.65 -6.32 19.96
CA THR A 382 -3.10 -5.24 19.07
C THR A 382 -4.07 -5.74 18.01
N ILE A 383 -3.78 -6.87 17.36
CA ILE A 383 -4.62 -7.44 16.30
C ILE A 383 -5.92 -8.03 16.89
N SER A 384 -5.84 -8.77 18.00
CA SER A 384 -7.03 -9.24 18.74
C SER A 384 -7.91 -8.06 19.21
N HIS A 385 -7.32 -6.93 19.64
CA HIS A 385 -8.06 -5.71 19.99
C HIS A 385 -8.73 -5.06 18.76
N ALA A 386 -8.04 -4.99 17.62
CA ALA A 386 -8.59 -4.44 16.38
C ALA A 386 -9.77 -5.26 15.87
N SER A 387 -9.61 -6.58 15.75
CA SER A 387 -10.66 -7.51 15.33
C SER A 387 -11.88 -7.49 16.26
N SER A 388 -11.66 -7.59 17.59
CA SER A 388 -12.74 -7.55 18.57
C SER A 388 -13.42 -6.17 18.73
N THR A 389 -12.79 -5.10 18.24
CA THR A 389 -13.41 -3.77 18.06
C THR A 389 -14.25 -3.74 16.79
N LEU A 390 -13.70 -4.17 15.66
CA LEU A 390 -14.36 -4.22 14.35
C LEU A 390 -15.63 -5.09 14.37
N ALA A 391 -15.59 -6.24 15.03
CA ALA A 391 -16.74 -7.13 15.24
C ALA A 391 -17.91 -6.51 16.05
N ARG A 392 -17.72 -5.34 16.66
CA ARG A 392 -18.78 -4.55 17.34
C ARG A 392 -19.32 -3.41 16.47
N THR A 393 -18.82 -3.25 15.25
CA THR A 393 -19.25 -2.25 14.26
C THR A 393 -20.10 -2.90 13.17
N ARG A 394 -20.69 -2.09 12.30
CA ARG A 394 -21.42 -2.56 11.12
C ARG A 394 -20.56 -3.28 10.06
N TYR A 395 -19.23 -3.26 10.20
CA TYR A 395 -18.30 -3.69 9.16
C TYR A 395 -17.80 -5.14 9.34
N GLY A 396 -17.86 -5.69 10.56
CA GLY A 396 -17.30 -7.02 10.86
C GLY A 396 -15.77 -7.01 10.97
N PRO A 397 -15.16 -8.10 11.48
CA PRO A 397 -13.70 -8.23 11.57
C PRO A 397 -13.04 -8.28 10.17
N ASP A 398 -13.74 -8.83 9.18
CA ASP A 398 -13.33 -8.99 7.78
C ASP A 398 -13.20 -7.62 7.03
N ALA A 399 -13.34 -6.51 7.76
CA ALA A 399 -13.05 -5.14 7.29
C ALA A 399 -11.55 -4.79 7.30
N LEU A 400 -10.70 -5.68 7.81
CA LEU A 400 -9.25 -5.51 7.94
C LEU A 400 -8.54 -6.79 7.51
N SER A 401 -7.78 -6.69 6.41
CA SER A 401 -6.83 -7.70 5.96
C SER A 401 -5.41 -7.31 6.40
N LEU A 402 -4.64 -8.25 6.93
CA LEU A 402 -3.25 -8.04 7.35
C LEU A 402 -2.32 -8.95 6.56
N MET A 403 -1.32 -8.38 5.91
CA MET A 403 -0.27 -9.10 5.20
C MET A 403 1.08 -8.75 5.84
N PHE A 404 1.96 -9.73 6.04
CA PHE A 404 3.36 -9.49 6.44
C PHE A 404 4.32 -10.09 5.41
N GLY A 405 5.05 -9.22 4.71
CA GLY A 405 6.13 -9.60 3.80
C GLY A 405 7.49 -9.43 4.46
N GLN A 406 8.24 -10.52 4.61
CA GLN A 406 9.63 -10.45 5.03
C GLN A 406 10.53 -9.93 3.91
N VAL A 407 11.43 -8.99 4.23
CA VAL A 407 12.61 -8.68 3.42
C VAL A 407 13.87 -9.14 4.12
N GLY A 408 14.89 -9.51 3.34
CA GLY A 408 16.14 -10.06 3.88
C GLY A 408 16.02 -11.47 4.45
N SER A 409 17.10 -11.97 5.05
CA SER A 409 17.30 -13.41 5.31
C SER A 409 17.28 -13.85 6.79
N ASP A 410 16.86 -12.99 7.73
CA ASP A 410 16.87 -13.36 9.16
C ASP A 410 15.88 -14.49 9.50
N LEU A 411 16.39 -15.51 10.19
CA LEU A 411 15.63 -16.71 10.52
C LEU A 411 14.72 -16.55 11.74
N LYS A 412 14.95 -15.55 12.61
CA LYS A 412 14.08 -15.25 13.75
C LYS A 412 12.88 -14.44 13.30
N ALA A 413 13.07 -13.48 12.40
CA ALA A 413 11.99 -12.77 11.70
C ALA A 413 11.04 -13.78 11.04
N ARG A 414 11.59 -14.74 10.27
CA ARG A 414 10.81 -15.84 9.69
C ARG A 414 10.04 -16.66 10.75
N GLN A 415 10.70 -17.06 11.82
CA GLN A 415 10.07 -17.85 12.90
C GLN A 415 8.97 -17.09 13.63
N PHE A 416 9.17 -15.79 13.90
CA PHE A 416 8.19 -14.91 14.53
C PHE A 416 6.97 -14.68 13.62
N LEU A 417 7.18 -14.42 12.33
CA LEU A 417 6.08 -14.25 11.39
C LEU A 417 5.29 -15.57 11.22
N GLN A 418 5.96 -16.72 11.23
CA GLN A 418 5.29 -18.02 11.27
C GLN A 418 4.53 -18.26 12.60
N GLU A 419 5.02 -17.79 13.75
CA GLU A 419 4.27 -17.82 15.03
C GLU A 419 3.02 -16.93 14.99
N LEU A 420 3.07 -15.83 14.24
CA LEU A 420 1.95 -14.90 14.05
C LEU A 420 0.85 -15.48 13.14
N ASP A 421 1.27 -16.15 12.07
CA ASP A 421 0.45 -16.88 11.09
C ASP A 421 -0.22 -18.14 11.67
N GLU A 422 0.55 -19.01 12.34
CA GLU A 422 0.03 -20.23 12.97
C GLU A 422 -0.76 -19.96 14.27
N ASN A 423 -0.99 -18.68 14.62
CA ASN A 423 -1.66 -18.27 15.85
C ASN A 423 -3.18 -18.51 15.84
N ARG A 424 -3.72 -19.15 16.89
CA ARG A 424 -5.15 -19.49 17.00
C ARG A 424 -6.10 -18.32 17.22
N GLU A 425 -5.63 -17.16 17.68
CA GLU A 425 -6.48 -15.98 17.91
C GLU A 425 -6.43 -14.98 16.74
N VAL A 426 -5.26 -14.83 16.10
CA VAL A 426 -5.03 -13.79 15.09
C VAL A 426 -4.64 -14.31 13.71
N GLY A 427 -4.20 -15.56 13.57
CA GLY A 427 -3.73 -16.12 12.29
C GLY A 427 -4.81 -16.14 11.21
N GLY A 428 -6.07 -16.40 11.57
CA GLY A 428 -7.22 -16.31 10.65
C GLY A 428 -7.62 -14.88 10.23
N LEU A 429 -6.71 -13.91 10.35
CA LEU A 429 -6.84 -12.51 9.93
C LEU A 429 -5.55 -12.02 9.22
N ILE A 430 -4.57 -12.91 9.02
CA ILE A 430 -3.19 -12.60 8.66
C ILE A 430 -2.71 -13.62 7.61
N ASP A 431 -2.08 -13.15 6.52
CA ASP A 431 -1.19 -14.01 5.71
C ASP A 431 0.27 -13.50 5.80
N VAL A 432 1.21 -14.42 5.57
CA VAL A 432 2.63 -14.20 5.73
C VAL A 432 3.40 -14.76 4.55
N THR A 433 4.30 -13.96 3.98
CA THR A 433 5.26 -14.46 2.99
C THR A 433 6.70 -14.19 3.42
N SER A 434 7.55 -15.23 3.30
CA SER A 434 9.00 -15.09 3.46
C SER A 434 9.59 -14.28 2.31
N ASN A 435 10.86 -13.85 2.46
CA ASN A 435 11.60 -13.25 1.34
C ASN A 435 11.66 -14.21 0.14
N TYR A 436 11.75 -13.63 -1.06
CA TYR A 436 11.64 -14.35 -2.32
C TYR A 436 12.55 -15.59 -2.42
N GLU A 437 13.79 -15.52 -1.94
CA GLU A 437 14.76 -16.62 -2.05
C GLU A 437 14.28 -17.86 -1.28
N MET A 438 13.75 -17.68 -0.06
CA MET A 438 13.24 -18.79 0.75
C MET A 438 11.89 -19.29 0.25
N GLU A 439 11.01 -18.40 -0.22
CA GLU A 439 9.70 -18.78 -0.76
C GLU A 439 9.84 -19.53 -2.09
N ALA A 440 10.79 -19.11 -2.95
CA ALA A 440 11.13 -19.82 -4.18
C ALA A 440 11.79 -21.18 -3.90
N GLU A 441 12.66 -21.29 -2.89
CA GLU A 441 13.21 -22.59 -2.48
C GLU A 441 12.10 -23.51 -1.94
N GLN A 442 11.20 -22.98 -1.11
CA GLN A 442 10.06 -23.72 -0.53
C GLN A 442 9.11 -24.22 -1.62
N MET A 443 8.72 -23.38 -2.58
CA MET A 443 7.87 -23.75 -3.72
C MET A 443 8.56 -24.74 -4.67
N THR A 444 9.86 -24.57 -4.92
CA THR A 444 10.65 -25.54 -5.71
C THR A 444 10.66 -26.91 -5.00
N ARG A 445 10.79 -26.92 -3.67
CA ARG A 445 10.83 -28.15 -2.86
C ARG A 445 9.47 -28.84 -2.76
N SER A 446 8.37 -28.09 -2.58
CA SER A 446 7.02 -28.66 -2.47
C SER A 446 6.48 -29.19 -3.81
N THR A 447 6.77 -28.50 -4.91
CA THR A 447 6.33 -28.89 -6.27
C THR A 447 7.28 -29.85 -6.99
N GLY A 448 8.38 -30.27 -6.35
CA GLY A 448 9.41 -31.13 -6.96
C GLY A 448 10.12 -30.47 -8.16
N GLY A 449 10.18 -29.14 -8.20
CA GLY A 449 10.65 -28.34 -9.34
C GLY A 449 9.64 -28.14 -10.47
N GLY A 450 8.38 -28.57 -10.28
CA GLY A 450 7.31 -28.42 -11.27
C GLY A 450 6.82 -26.97 -11.44
N VAL A 451 6.99 -26.12 -10.43
CA VAL A 451 6.67 -24.69 -10.49
C VAL A 451 7.89 -23.88 -10.04
N VAL A 452 8.27 -22.89 -10.85
CA VAL A 452 9.30 -21.89 -10.51
C VAL A 452 8.60 -20.60 -10.13
N LEU A 453 8.74 -20.18 -8.88
CA LEU A 453 8.29 -18.86 -8.44
C LEU A 453 9.17 -17.79 -9.12
N THR A 454 8.55 -16.82 -9.80
CA THR A 454 9.26 -15.63 -10.30
C THR A 454 9.15 -14.46 -9.31
N PRO A 455 10.06 -13.46 -9.36
CA PRO A 455 9.94 -12.24 -8.56
C PRO A 455 8.57 -11.57 -8.72
N GLU A 456 8.04 -11.52 -9.94
CA GLU A 456 6.71 -10.94 -10.20
C GLU A 456 5.56 -11.83 -9.69
N MET A 457 5.69 -13.15 -9.63
CA MET A 457 4.71 -14.03 -8.97
C MET A 457 4.75 -13.92 -7.44
N TRP A 458 5.92 -13.71 -6.85
CA TRP A 458 6.03 -13.45 -5.40
C TRP A 458 5.37 -12.12 -5.03
N LEU A 459 5.50 -11.09 -5.87
CA LEU A 459 4.75 -9.83 -5.72
C LEU A 459 3.23 -10.02 -5.86
N VAL A 460 2.76 -11.00 -6.65
CA VAL A 460 1.34 -11.38 -6.69
C VAL A 460 0.92 -12.03 -5.36
N LYS A 461 1.70 -12.96 -4.80
CA LYS A 461 1.41 -13.54 -3.46
C LYS A 461 1.34 -12.45 -2.38
N LEU A 462 2.34 -11.58 -2.30
CA LEU A 462 2.40 -10.45 -1.35
C LEU A 462 1.21 -9.48 -1.47
N LEU A 463 0.59 -9.37 -2.65
CA LEU A 463 -0.58 -8.53 -2.87
C LEU A 463 -1.91 -9.24 -2.63
N LEU A 464 -1.96 -10.57 -2.74
CA LEU A 464 -3.23 -11.32 -2.77
C LEU A 464 -3.47 -12.25 -1.60
N GLY A 465 -2.44 -12.72 -0.87
CA GLY A 465 -2.61 -13.73 0.18
C GLY A 465 -3.64 -13.34 1.25
N ALA A 466 -3.53 -12.12 1.78
CA ALA A 466 -4.48 -11.60 2.77
C ALA A 466 -5.84 -11.10 2.20
N VAL A 467 -6.12 -11.29 0.90
CA VAL A 467 -7.37 -10.84 0.24
C VAL A 467 -7.99 -11.87 -0.71
N ASP A 468 -7.46 -13.09 -0.78
CA ASP A 468 -8.05 -14.20 -1.52
C ASP A 468 -7.58 -15.55 -0.97
N SER A 469 -8.53 -16.38 -0.54
CA SER A 469 -8.25 -17.65 0.15
C SER A 469 -7.55 -18.72 -0.72
N SER A 470 -7.31 -18.45 -2.02
CA SER A 470 -6.50 -19.32 -2.89
C SER A 470 -5.02 -18.89 -3.01
N TYR A 471 -4.65 -17.77 -2.38
CA TYR A 471 -3.26 -17.27 -2.29
C TYR A 471 -2.70 -17.33 -0.85
N ASP A 472 -3.57 -17.40 0.17
CA ASP A 472 -3.25 -17.70 1.57
C ASP A 472 -2.45 -19.00 1.69
N THR A 473 -1.35 -18.98 2.45
CA THR A 473 -0.49 -20.15 2.68
C THR A 473 -0.70 -20.86 4.02
N SER A 474 -1.45 -20.25 4.93
CA SER A 474 -1.73 -20.73 6.29
C SER A 474 -2.57 -22.01 6.27
N ASP A 475 -3.56 -22.06 5.37
CA ASP A 475 -4.47 -23.20 5.20
C ASP A 475 -3.84 -24.40 4.44
N GLU A 476 -2.61 -24.27 3.89
CA GLU A 476 -1.86 -25.43 3.36
C GLU A 476 -1.44 -26.44 4.46
N ARG A 477 -1.66 -26.12 5.75
CA ARG A 477 -1.13 -26.89 6.90
C ARG A 477 -2.15 -27.27 7.99
N ARG A 478 -3.43 -26.93 7.85
CA ARG A 478 -4.45 -27.06 8.92
C ARG A 478 -5.29 -28.35 8.86
#